data_AF-K9VAD7-F1
#
_entry.id   AF-K9VAD7-F1
#
_cell.length_a   1.000
_cell.length_b   1.000
_cell.length_c   1.000
_cell.angle_alpha   90.00
_cell.angle_beta   90.00
_cell.angle_gamma   90.00
#
_symmetry.space_group_name_H-M   'P 1'
#
loop_
_entity.id
_entity.type
_entity.pdbx_description
1 polymer ?
#
loop_
_entity_poly.entity_id
_entity_poly.type
_entity_poly.pdbx_seq_one_letter_code
_entity_poly.pdbx_strand_id
1 'polypeptide(L)'
;MHLPENSNLNAADYQSWLCPNLKIHWQILPIFDSEQVYLQALKTEQKLIFSATEGYALKYFDGTLTVKQVQEKCQQEFGEEIHPTFILQLLDKLVDLKVLAIPKRNEIQNSTTDSQTTPTIKLYRLKSTVQWIWHTDGYWLLRLQNIDSIAYMQVSNYDKNLIVQLSKLPVETIVDKYKINPLYVQELLQNLAVKGMLEGFEAQKPKKKFSILQLLFFKFRLFNPDEWLNRNINKIRFLFTTEFCLLLCMFLGFTTVIAVSKQEKIYNFGQELWSSQASSLILPFVLLMMLVVSIHELGHAFTLKHYKGVVLDIGLMFICLLPGAYTNTTDAYGLVKRRQRTFVMAAGVICQVVIWGIALCLWSISTPGNWFYTATYLLMVAAQFTLALNLNPLNKFDGYYLVEAMTGINHLRQRSFAYYAQLWRREPSLERTEDIGILAVYAPACLLYITWLLVNLFFWIWHLYPPYFPGK
;
A
#
# COMPACT_ATOMS: atom_id res chain seq x y z
N MET A 1 16.84 -20.30 -19.15
CA MET A 1 17.57 -20.87 -20.30
C MET A 1 17.48 -22.39 -20.15
N HIS A 2 17.01 -23.11 -21.16
CA HIS A 2 16.85 -24.57 -21.08
C HIS A 2 18.21 -25.25 -21.15
N LEU A 3 18.58 -25.97 -20.09
CA LEU A 3 19.64 -26.97 -20.12
C LEU A 3 19.01 -28.29 -20.60
N PRO A 4 19.49 -28.91 -21.69
CA PRO A 4 19.01 -30.23 -22.08
C PRO A 4 19.51 -31.30 -21.09
N GLU A 5 18.58 -31.97 -20.39
CA GLU A 5 18.87 -33.22 -19.68
C GLU A 5 19.07 -34.33 -20.73
N ASN A 6 20.32 -34.76 -20.93
CA ASN A 6 20.68 -36.17 -20.96
C ASN A 6 22.21 -36.34 -20.89
N SER A 7 22.59 -37.18 -19.93
CA SER A 7 23.92 -37.66 -19.60
C SER A 7 24.55 -38.48 -20.73
N ASN A 8 25.02 -37.80 -21.79
CA ASN A 8 26.04 -38.24 -22.76
C ASN A 8 26.22 -37.19 -23.88
N LEU A 9 26.48 -35.93 -23.52
CA LEU A 9 26.78 -34.85 -24.47
C LEU A 9 28.28 -34.51 -24.37
N ASN A 10 28.97 -34.56 -25.51
CA ASN A 10 30.42 -34.34 -25.63
C ASN A 10 30.84 -33.02 -24.98
N ALA A 11 31.99 -33.02 -24.29
CA ALA A 11 32.57 -31.82 -23.66
C ALA A 11 32.78 -30.62 -24.62
N ALA A 12 32.68 -30.83 -25.92
CA ALA A 12 32.76 -29.81 -26.96
C ALA A 12 31.49 -28.93 -27.05
N ASP A 13 30.29 -29.44 -26.75
CA ASP A 13 29.04 -28.69 -26.97
C ASP A 13 28.84 -27.58 -25.93
N TYR A 14 29.29 -27.82 -24.69
CA TYR A 14 29.17 -26.90 -23.57
C TYR A 14 30.03 -25.64 -23.69
N GLN A 15 31.09 -25.67 -24.50
CA GLN A 15 32.01 -24.55 -24.68
C GLN A 15 31.34 -23.33 -25.32
N SER A 16 30.28 -23.55 -26.09
CA SER A 16 29.51 -22.51 -26.78
C SER A 16 28.41 -21.87 -25.93
N TRP A 17 28.13 -22.40 -24.75
CA TRP A 17 27.03 -21.93 -23.91
C TRP A 17 27.34 -20.59 -23.26
N LEU A 18 26.34 -19.71 -23.18
CA LEU A 18 26.43 -18.46 -22.43
C LEU A 18 26.35 -18.74 -20.92
N CYS A 19 27.24 -18.13 -20.14
CA CYS A 19 27.20 -18.23 -18.69
C CYS A 19 25.95 -17.51 -18.14
N PRO A 20 25.26 -18.08 -17.14
CA PRO A 20 24.04 -17.46 -16.58
C PRO A 20 24.36 -16.14 -15.89
N ASN A 21 23.43 -15.18 -15.95
CA ASN A 21 23.61 -13.88 -15.27
C ASN A 21 23.21 -13.97 -13.80
N LEU A 22 24.20 -14.01 -12.91
CA LEU A 22 23.99 -14.09 -11.45
C LEU A 22 23.78 -12.72 -10.79
N LYS A 23 24.21 -11.62 -11.42
CA LYS A 23 24.13 -10.25 -10.86
C LYS A 23 22.69 -9.78 -10.60
N ILE A 24 21.70 -10.44 -11.22
CA ILE A 24 20.28 -10.12 -11.09
C ILE A 24 19.76 -10.45 -9.68
N HIS A 25 20.27 -11.51 -9.06
CA HIS A 25 19.77 -12.04 -7.80
C HIS A 25 20.83 -12.19 -6.72
N TRP A 26 22.11 -12.11 -7.08
CA TRP A 26 23.23 -12.41 -6.20
C TRP A 26 24.32 -11.33 -6.28
N GLN A 27 24.93 -11.05 -5.14
CA GLN A 27 26.07 -10.15 -4.99
C GLN A 27 27.26 -10.90 -4.41
N ILE A 28 28.45 -10.63 -4.95
CA ILE A 28 29.71 -11.21 -4.51
C ILE A 28 30.36 -10.26 -3.50
N LEU A 29 30.70 -10.75 -2.30
CA LEU A 29 31.33 -9.98 -1.23
C LEU A 29 32.61 -10.68 -0.73
N PRO A 30 33.75 -9.98 -0.61
CA PRO A 30 34.97 -10.56 -0.07
C PRO A 30 34.83 -10.84 1.44
N ILE A 31 35.46 -11.91 1.91
CA ILE A 31 35.59 -12.21 3.35
C ILE A 31 36.87 -11.56 3.85
N PHE A 32 36.78 -10.69 4.86
CA PHE A 32 37.97 -10.16 5.52
C PHE A 32 38.70 -11.32 6.21
N ASP A 33 40.01 -11.45 5.96
CA ASP A 33 40.90 -12.48 6.53
C ASP A 33 40.84 -13.91 5.91
N SER A 34 40.22 -14.08 4.73
CA SER A 34 40.37 -15.33 3.95
C SER A 34 40.34 -15.10 2.44
N GLU A 35 40.93 -16.01 1.68
CA GLU A 35 40.87 -16.01 0.20
C GLU A 35 39.49 -16.44 -0.35
N GLN A 36 38.47 -16.54 0.49
CA GLN A 36 37.13 -16.98 0.11
C GLN A 36 36.19 -15.80 -0.13
N VAL A 37 35.11 -16.07 -0.86
CA VAL A 37 34.15 -15.06 -1.28
C VAL A 37 32.72 -15.50 -0.96
N TYR A 38 31.90 -14.58 -0.44
CA TYR A 38 30.47 -14.81 -0.25
C TYR A 38 29.69 -14.50 -1.53
N LEU A 39 28.80 -15.41 -1.91
CA LEU A 39 27.69 -15.13 -2.82
C LEU A 39 26.43 -14.93 -1.96
N GLN A 40 25.98 -13.68 -1.85
CA GLN A 40 24.82 -13.29 -1.05
C GLN A 40 23.62 -13.01 -1.95
N ALA A 41 22.45 -13.56 -1.61
CA ALA A 41 21.22 -13.24 -2.31
C ALA A 41 20.75 -11.81 -2.01
N LEU A 42 20.29 -11.07 -3.01
CA LEU A 42 19.83 -9.68 -2.87
C LEU A 42 18.48 -9.56 -2.14
N LYS A 43 17.66 -10.62 -2.17
CA LYS A 43 16.29 -10.64 -1.61
C LYS A 43 16.14 -11.54 -0.37
N THR A 44 17.13 -12.36 -0.05
CA THR A 44 17.12 -13.31 1.07
C THR A 44 18.45 -13.23 1.84
N GLU A 45 18.48 -13.61 3.12
CA GLU A 45 19.73 -13.61 3.92
C GLU A 45 20.65 -14.81 3.62
N GLN A 46 20.42 -15.51 2.51
CA GLN A 46 21.21 -16.67 2.13
C GLN A 46 22.61 -16.23 1.67
N LYS A 47 23.64 -16.76 2.34
CA LYS A 47 25.05 -16.56 2.01
C LYS A 47 25.70 -17.91 1.72
N LEU A 48 26.35 -18.02 0.58
CA LEU A 48 27.08 -19.21 0.15
C LEU A 48 28.56 -18.87 0.01
N ILE A 49 29.44 -19.80 0.40
CA ILE A 49 30.89 -19.59 0.41
C ILE A 49 31.48 -20.26 -0.84
N PHE A 50 32.32 -19.52 -1.56
CA PHE A 50 33.06 -19.96 -2.74
C PHE A 50 34.57 -19.68 -2.56
N SER A 51 35.41 -20.45 -3.24
CA SER A 51 36.87 -20.21 -3.24
C SER A 51 37.24 -18.94 -4.02
N ALA A 52 38.50 -18.47 -3.93
CA ALA A 52 39.01 -17.34 -4.72
C ALA A 52 38.80 -17.55 -6.24
N THR A 53 39.12 -18.74 -6.72
CA THR A 53 39.03 -19.11 -8.15
C THR A 53 37.59 -19.18 -8.63
N GLU A 54 36.69 -19.75 -7.83
CA GLU A 54 35.25 -19.75 -8.11
C GLU A 54 34.68 -18.33 -8.07
N GLY A 55 35.08 -17.52 -7.08
CA GLY A 55 34.70 -16.12 -6.95
C GLY A 55 35.13 -15.27 -8.14
N TYR A 56 36.30 -15.54 -8.72
CA TYR A 56 36.78 -14.89 -9.94
C TYR A 56 35.91 -15.27 -11.16
N ALA A 57 35.61 -16.56 -11.36
CA ALA A 57 34.74 -17.01 -12.42
C ALA A 57 33.32 -16.40 -12.32
N LEU A 58 32.75 -16.36 -11.11
CA LEU A 58 31.41 -15.83 -10.85
C LEU A 58 31.28 -14.33 -11.18
N LYS A 59 32.37 -13.55 -11.19
CA LYS A 59 32.32 -12.13 -11.61
C LYS A 59 31.92 -11.96 -13.08
N TYR A 60 32.26 -12.96 -13.91
CA TYR A 60 32.00 -12.97 -15.35
C TYR A 60 30.69 -13.66 -15.73
N PHE A 61 29.91 -14.11 -14.74
CA PHE A 61 28.57 -14.68 -14.93
C PHE A 61 27.54 -13.54 -15.05
N ASP A 62 27.62 -12.80 -16.16
CA ASP A 62 26.78 -11.65 -16.48
C ASP A 62 25.84 -11.85 -17.67
N GLY A 63 25.82 -13.05 -18.26
CA GLY A 63 24.98 -13.39 -19.40
C GLY A 63 25.60 -13.08 -20.77
N THR A 64 26.81 -12.53 -20.82
CA THR A 64 27.42 -12.07 -22.09
C THR A 64 28.54 -12.98 -22.59
N LEU A 65 29.29 -13.60 -21.68
CA LEU A 65 30.44 -14.44 -22.02
C LEU A 65 30.06 -15.92 -22.10
N THR A 66 30.70 -16.66 -23.01
CA THR A 66 30.53 -18.11 -23.10
C THR A 66 31.38 -18.86 -22.07
N VAL A 67 31.01 -20.10 -21.76
CA VAL A 67 31.74 -21.00 -20.86
C VAL A 67 33.20 -21.11 -21.29
N LYS A 68 33.48 -21.20 -22.60
CA LYS A 68 34.85 -21.19 -23.13
C LYS A 68 35.61 -19.90 -22.82
N GLN A 69 35.00 -18.74 -23.05
CA GLN A 69 35.63 -17.45 -22.80
C GLN A 69 35.90 -17.21 -21.30
N VAL A 70 35.00 -17.66 -20.43
CA VAL A 70 35.21 -17.56 -18.97
C VAL A 70 36.28 -18.54 -18.51
N GLN A 71 36.31 -19.76 -19.05
CA GLN A 71 37.35 -20.75 -18.78
C GLN A 71 38.74 -20.25 -19.22
N GLU A 72 38.86 -19.68 -20.42
CA GLU A 72 40.10 -19.09 -20.95
C GLU A 72 40.60 -17.93 -20.06
N LYS A 73 39.69 -17.06 -19.59
CA LYS A 73 40.05 -15.98 -18.65
C LYS A 73 40.51 -16.48 -17.29
N CYS A 74 39.91 -17.56 -16.80
CA CYS A 74 40.34 -18.16 -15.54
C CYS A 74 41.73 -18.81 -15.69
N GLN A 75 41.99 -19.49 -16.80
CA GLN A 75 43.30 -20.08 -17.12
C GLN A 75 44.39 -19.02 -17.34
N GLN A 76 44.05 -17.85 -17.89
CA GLN A 76 44.99 -16.73 -18.03
C GLN A 76 45.42 -16.13 -16.67
N GLU A 77 44.51 -16.10 -15.69
CA GLU A 77 44.77 -15.48 -14.38
C GLU A 77 45.46 -16.44 -13.40
N PHE A 78 45.09 -17.74 -13.41
CA PHE A 78 45.53 -18.72 -12.41
C PHE A 78 46.41 -19.85 -12.97
N GLY A 79 46.73 -19.86 -14.27
CA GLY A 79 47.67 -20.82 -14.87
C GLY A 79 47.19 -22.28 -14.94
N GLU A 80 48.12 -23.23 -14.88
CA GLU A 80 47.88 -24.70 -15.03
C GLU A 80 47.07 -25.34 -13.88
N GLU A 81 46.70 -24.58 -12.84
CA GLU A 81 45.93 -25.11 -11.70
C GLU A 81 44.44 -25.34 -12.01
N ILE A 82 43.92 -24.81 -13.13
CA ILE A 82 42.49 -24.87 -13.46
C ILE A 82 42.20 -25.95 -14.52
N HIS A 83 41.52 -27.01 -14.07
CA HIS A 83 41.09 -28.13 -14.91
C HIS A 83 40.18 -27.64 -16.07
N PRO A 84 40.24 -28.23 -17.28
CA PRO A 84 39.43 -27.82 -18.44
C PRO A 84 37.90 -27.86 -18.23
N THR A 85 37.45 -28.59 -17.21
CA THR A 85 36.03 -28.77 -16.83
C THR A 85 35.62 -27.93 -15.62
N PHE A 86 36.47 -27.01 -15.16
CA PHE A 86 36.26 -26.24 -13.93
C PHE A 86 34.95 -25.44 -13.94
N ILE A 87 34.65 -24.71 -15.02
CA ILE A 87 33.40 -23.94 -15.11
C ILE A 87 32.15 -24.84 -15.14
N LEU A 88 32.26 -26.07 -15.67
CA LEU A 88 31.15 -27.04 -15.64
C LEU A 88 30.88 -27.55 -14.23
N GLN A 89 31.94 -27.90 -13.49
CA GLN A 89 31.83 -28.29 -12.09
C GLN A 89 31.25 -27.16 -11.23
N LEU A 90 31.61 -25.90 -11.53
CA LEU A 90 31.05 -24.73 -10.85
C LEU A 90 29.55 -24.55 -11.17
N LEU A 91 29.13 -24.76 -12.42
CA LEU A 91 27.72 -24.69 -12.80
C LEU A 91 26.89 -25.79 -12.12
N ASP A 92 27.39 -27.03 -12.07
CA ASP A 92 26.74 -28.13 -11.36
C ASP A 92 26.64 -27.84 -9.86
N LYS A 93 27.72 -27.33 -9.25
CA LYS A 93 27.72 -26.89 -7.85
C LYS A 93 26.69 -25.79 -7.59
N LEU A 94 26.47 -24.85 -8.51
CA LEU A 94 25.43 -23.82 -8.38
C LEU A 94 24.01 -24.39 -8.52
N VAL A 95 23.83 -25.44 -9.32
CA VAL A 95 22.55 -26.17 -9.43
C VAL A 95 22.26 -26.93 -8.13
N ASP A 96 23.25 -27.64 -7.58
CA ASP A 96 23.12 -28.38 -6.33
C ASP A 96 22.80 -27.46 -5.14
N LEU A 97 23.41 -26.27 -5.12
CA LEU A 97 23.15 -25.22 -4.13
C LEU A 97 21.81 -24.48 -4.36
N LYS A 98 21.01 -24.89 -5.35
CA LYS A 98 19.74 -24.27 -5.77
C LYS A 98 19.87 -22.78 -6.12
N VAL A 99 21.08 -22.34 -6.48
CA VAL A 99 21.34 -20.99 -7.00
C VAL A 99 20.82 -20.87 -8.43
N LEU A 100 20.97 -21.95 -9.21
CA LEU A 100 20.41 -22.11 -10.54
C LEU A 100 19.33 -23.20 -10.52
N ALA A 101 18.18 -22.94 -11.13
CA ALA A 101 17.14 -23.94 -11.31
C ALA A 101 17.18 -24.48 -12.74
N ILE A 102 17.43 -25.78 -12.88
CA ILE A 102 17.18 -26.51 -14.14
C ILE A 102 15.67 -26.76 -14.21
N PRO A 103 14.95 -26.28 -15.24
CA PRO A 103 13.57 -26.68 -15.42
C PRO A 103 13.52 -28.18 -15.76
N LYS A 104 13.09 -29.02 -14.82
CA LYS A 104 12.83 -30.44 -15.08
C LYS A 104 11.77 -30.57 -16.17
N ARG A 105 12.05 -31.40 -17.18
CA ARG A 105 11.18 -31.62 -18.35
C ARG A 105 9.87 -32.35 -18.04
N ASN A 106 9.61 -32.71 -16.78
CA ASN A 106 8.54 -33.64 -16.39
C ASN A 106 7.35 -33.03 -15.61
N GLU A 107 7.01 -31.77 -15.83
CA GLU A 107 5.70 -31.20 -15.41
C GLU A 107 4.80 -30.82 -16.59
N ILE A 108 5.05 -31.36 -17.79
CA ILE A 108 4.20 -31.14 -18.98
C ILE A 108 3.48 -32.44 -19.45
N GLN A 109 3.75 -33.61 -18.87
CA GLN A 109 3.18 -34.89 -19.37
C GLN A 109 2.01 -35.51 -18.62
N ASN A 110 1.41 -34.85 -17.62
CA ASN A 110 0.16 -35.34 -16.99
C ASN A 110 -1.04 -34.42 -17.26
N SER A 111 -1.19 -33.97 -18.51
CA SER A 111 -2.45 -33.36 -19.00
C SER A 111 -2.64 -33.55 -20.50
N THR A 112 -2.36 -34.75 -21.01
CA THR A 112 -2.66 -35.09 -22.41
C THR A 112 -3.34 -36.45 -22.51
N THR A 113 -4.60 -36.47 -22.10
CA THR A 113 -5.66 -37.24 -22.77
C THR A 113 -6.82 -36.29 -22.93
N ASP A 114 -6.75 -35.45 -23.97
CA ASP A 114 -7.81 -35.38 -24.98
C ASP A 114 -7.63 -34.15 -25.86
N SER A 115 -7.99 -34.36 -27.12
CA SER A 115 -8.23 -33.37 -28.18
C SER A 115 -7.02 -32.73 -28.87
N GLN A 116 -6.87 -33.14 -30.13
CA GLN A 116 -6.25 -32.40 -31.22
C GLN A 116 -6.57 -30.89 -31.11
N THR A 117 -5.57 -30.04 -30.91
CA THR A 117 -5.67 -28.61 -31.24
C THR A 117 -4.31 -28.05 -31.65
N THR A 118 -4.30 -27.46 -32.85
CA THR A 118 -3.44 -26.39 -33.39
C THR A 118 -2.57 -25.66 -32.34
N PRO A 119 -1.31 -25.27 -32.65
CA PRO A 119 -0.45 -24.53 -31.71
C PRO A 119 -1.19 -23.29 -31.22
N THR A 120 -1.63 -23.32 -29.97
CA THR A 120 -2.38 -22.22 -29.35
C THR A 120 -1.40 -21.08 -29.11
N ILE A 121 -1.47 -20.08 -29.97
CA ILE A 121 -0.73 -18.82 -29.81
C ILE A 121 -1.09 -18.27 -28.43
N LYS A 122 -0.11 -18.22 -27.51
CA LYS A 122 -0.32 -17.75 -26.14
C LYS A 122 -0.50 -16.23 -26.15
N LEU A 123 -1.75 -15.81 -26.26
CA LEU A 123 -2.15 -14.40 -26.23
C LEU A 123 -2.40 -13.95 -24.79
N TYR A 124 -1.88 -12.78 -24.45
CA TYR A 124 -2.04 -12.19 -23.12
C TYR A 124 -3.19 -11.20 -23.14
N ARG A 125 -4.39 -11.67 -22.79
CA ARG A 125 -5.59 -10.84 -22.72
C ARG A 125 -5.79 -10.28 -21.32
N LEU A 126 -6.22 -9.03 -21.26
CA LEU A 126 -6.69 -8.40 -20.03
C LEU A 126 -8.06 -8.96 -19.67
N LYS A 127 -8.35 -9.11 -18.38
CA LYS A 127 -9.70 -9.46 -17.92
C LYS A 127 -10.71 -8.40 -18.36
N SER A 128 -11.94 -8.84 -18.65
CA SER A 128 -13.07 -7.95 -19.01
C SER A 128 -13.42 -6.91 -17.93
N THR A 129 -13.02 -7.16 -16.68
CA THR A 129 -13.21 -6.26 -15.54
C THR A 129 -12.14 -5.16 -15.44
N VAL A 130 -11.16 -5.13 -16.35
CA VAL A 130 -10.13 -4.10 -16.41
C VAL A 130 -10.62 -2.90 -17.22
N GLN A 131 -10.54 -1.72 -16.61
CA GLN A 131 -10.95 -0.45 -17.23
C GLN A 131 -9.74 0.47 -17.41
N TRP A 132 -9.73 1.18 -18.55
CA TRP A 132 -8.77 2.23 -18.85
C TRP A 132 -9.32 3.59 -18.44
N ILE A 133 -8.62 4.30 -17.57
CA ILE A 133 -8.99 5.65 -17.13
C ILE A 133 -7.87 6.60 -17.52
N TRP A 134 -8.20 7.69 -18.22
CA TRP A 134 -7.22 8.74 -18.55
C TRP A 134 -7.01 9.67 -17.35
N HIS A 135 -5.76 9.89 -16.95
CA HIS A 135 -5.41 10.83 -15.88
C HIS A 135 -4.97 12.18 -16.46
N THR A 136 -5.24 13.27 -15.74
CA THR A 136 -4.90 14.64 -16.18
C THR A 136 -3.41 14.87 -16.34
N ASP A 137 -2.58 14.12 -15.61
CA ASP A 137 -1.12 14.26 -15.59
C ASP A 137 -0.43 13.53 -16.76
N GLY A 138 -1.18 13.12 -17.79
CA GLY A 138 -0.63 12.58 -19.03
C GLY A 138 -0.36 11.07 -19.05
N TYR A 139 -0.96 10.30 -18.12
CA TYR A 139 -0.83 8.85 -18.05
C TYR A 139 -2.18 8.13 -18.03
N TRP A 140 -2.17 6.84 -18.35
CA TRP A 140 -3.33 5.96 -18.22
C TRP A 140 -3.29 5.20 -16.90
N LEU A 141 -4.43 5.12 -16.23
CA LEU A 141 -4.63 4.29 -15.06
C LEU A 141 -5.41 3.04 -15.46
N LEU A 142 -4.77 1.89 -15.30
CA LEU A 142 -5.40 0.60 -15.46
C LEU A 142 -6.03 0.21 -14.12
N ARG A 143 -7.36 0.10 -14.10
CA ARG A 143 -8.15 -0.23 -12.91
C ARG A 143 -8.75 -1.61 -13.08
N LEU A 144 -8.38 -2.56 -12.23
CA LEU A 144 -9.06 -3.85 -12.13
C LEU A 144 -10.18 -3.71 -11.09
N GLN A 145 -11.42 -3.92 -11.51
CA GLN A 145 -12.57 -3.94 -10.62
C GLN A 145 -13.01 -5.38 -10.38
N ASN A 146 -12.63 -5.99 -9.26
CA ASN A 146 -13.15 -7.27 -8.82
C ASN A 146 -13.92 -7.11 -7.49
N ILE A 147 -14.86 -8.03 -7.21
CA ILE A 147 -15.70 -8.02 -6.00
C ILE A 147 -14.84 -8.07 -4.72
N ASP A 148 -13.66 -8.68 -4.81
CA ASP A 148 -12.75 -8.89 -3.67
C ASP A 148 -11.42 -8.15 -3.74
N SER A 149 -11.09 -7.51 -4.86
CA SER A 149 -9.83 -6.78 -5.00
C SER A 149 -9.92 -5.66 -6.02
N ILE A 150 -9.30 -4.53 -5.67
CA ILE A 150 -9.05 -3.41 -6.58
C ILE A 150 -7.55 -3.30 -6.74
N ALA A 151 -7.10 -3.30 -8.00
CA ALA A 151 -5.70 -3.10 -8.33
C ALA A 151 -5.56 -1.95 -9.33
N TYR A 152 -4.53 -1.15 -9.10
CA TYR A 152 -4.18 0.02 -9.90
C TYR A 152 -2.81 -0.14 -10.53
N MET A 153 -2.67 0.23 -11.79
CA MET A 153 -1.37 0.35 -12.46
C MET A 153 -1.35 1.62 -13.29
N GLN A 154 -0.34 2.45 -13.05
CA GLN A 154 -0.03 3.57 -13.91
C GLN A 154 0.69 3.03 -15.15
N VAL A 155 0.24 3.47 -16.32
CA VAL A 155 0.68 2.98 -17.63
C VAL A 155 0.91 4.18 -18.53
N SER A 156 2.06 4.23 -19.22
CA SER A 156 2.35 5.29 -20.18
C SER A 156 1.53 5.13 -21.48
N ASN A 157 1.50 6.15 -22.34
CA ASN A 157 0.87 6.02 -23.67
C ASN A 157 1.53 4.91 -24.51
N TYR A 158 2.84 4.75 -24.38
CA TYR A 158 3.60 3.71 -25.04
C TYR A 158 3.18 2.32 -24.57
N ASP A 159 3.14 2.13 -23.24
CA ASP A 159 2.78 0.84 -22.63
C ASP A 159 1.34 0.45 -22.89
N LYS A 160 0.43 1.43 -22.94
CA LYS A 160 -0.96 1.17 -23.33
C LYS A 160 -1.03 0.54 -24.72
N ASN A 161 -0.32 1.13 -25.69
CA ASN A 161 -0.30 0.58 -27.05
C ASN A 161 0.30 -0.82 -27.05
N LEU A 162 1.39 -1.04 -26.30
CA LEU A 162 2.03 -2.35 -26.16
C LEU A 162 1.06 -3.40 -25.57
N ILE A 163 0.35 -3.06 -24.49
CA ILE A 163 -0.64 -3.95 -23.85
C ILE A 163 -1.82 -4.27 -24.79
N VAL A 164 -2.30 -3.29 -25.55
CA VAL A 164 -3.33 -3.53 -26.56
C VAL A 164 -2.82 -4.46 -27.65
N GLN A 165 -1.56 -4.35 -28.07
CA GLN A 165 -0.96 -5.25 -29.06
C GLN A 165 -0.71 -6.66 -28.49
N LEU A 166 -0.35 -6.81 -27.21
CA LEU A 166 -0.19 -8.11 -26.53
C LEU A 166 -1.46 -8.96 -26.52
N SER A 167 -2.62 -8.33 -26.62
CA SER A 167 -3.91 -9.04 -26.75
C SER A 167 -4.16 -9.61 -28.15
N LYS A 168 -3.44 -9.12 -29.18
CA LYS A 168 -3.66 -9.41 -30.60
C LYS A 168 -2.52 -10.20 -31.25
N LEU A 169 -1.30 -10.00 -30.79
CA LEU A 169 -0.08 -10.55 -31.39
C LEU A 169 0.77 -11.28 -30.34
N PRO A 170 1.50 -12.34 -30.71
CA PRO A 170 2.45 -12.99 -29.82
C PRO A 170 3.63 -12.08 -29.50
N VAL A 171 4.22 -12.29 -28.31
CA VAL A 171 5.31 -11.45 -27.77
C VAL A 171 6.50 -11.34 -28.73
N GLU A 172 6.87 -12.45 -29.37
CA GLU A 172 8.00 -12.52 -30.32
C GLU A 172 7.82 -11.54 -31.49
N THR A 173 6.64 -11.51 -32.10
CA THR A 173 6.35 -10.58 -33.21
C THR A 173 6.31 -9.11 -32.79
N ILE A 174 5.98 -8.82 -31.53
CA ILE A 174 5.97 -7.45 -30.99
C ILE A 174 7.42 -6.99 -30.75
N VAL A 175 8.26 -7.86 -30.20
CA VAL A 175 9.68 -7.59 -29.96
C VAL A 175 10.38 -7.28 -31.29
N ASP A 176 10.13 -8.08 -32.33
CA ASP A 176 10.74 -7.88 -33.64
C ASP A 176 10.21 -6.63 -34.36
N LYS A 177 8.89 -6.41 -34.32
CA LYS A 177 8.24 -5.27 -35.01
C LYS A 177 8.61 -3.92 -34.42
N TYR A 178 8.70 -3.82 -33.10
CA TYR A 178 8.94 -2.55 -32.40
C TYR A 178 10.38 -2.43 -31.86
N LYS A 179 11.25 -3.43 -32.10
CA LYS A 179 12.64 -3.48 -31.62
C LYS A 179 12.77 -3.19 -30.12
N ILE A 180 11.88 -3.78 -29.33
CA ILE A 180 11.78 -3.54 -27.88
C ILE A 180 12.64 -4.56 -27.14
N ASN A 181 13.28 -4.16 -26.04
CA ASN A 181 13.97 -5.11 -25.17
C ASN A 181 12.97 -6.17 -24.65
N PRO A 182 13.20 -7.48 -24.90
CA PRO A 182 12.28 -8.54 -24.46
C PRO A 182 12.11 -8.58 -22.93
N LEU A 183 13.13 -8.14 -22.18
CA LEU A 183 13.10 -8.09 -20.72
C LEU A 183 12.09 -7.08 -20.19
N TYR A 184 11.93 -5.95 -20.89
CA TYR A 184 10.94 -4.93 -20.55
C TYR A 184 9.50 -5.44 -20.71
N VAL A 185 9.24 -6.19 -21.80
CA VAL A 185 7.92 -6.78 -22.04
C VAL A 185 7.60 -7.85 -20.98
N GLN A 186 8.59 -8.64 -20.58
CA GLN A 186 8.44 -9.62 -19.50
C GLN A 186 8.16 -8.95 -18.15
N GLU A 187 8.85 -7.86 -17.81
CA GLU A 187 8.60 -7.10 -16.58
C GLU A 187 7.18 -6.51 -16.56
N LEU A 188 6.74 -5.95 -17.69
CA LEU A 188 5.38 -5.44 -17.85
C LEU A 188 4.33 -6.54 -17.66
N LEU A 189 4.53 -7.70 -18.28
CA LEU A 189 3.65 -8.87 -18.14
C LEU A 189 3.66 -9.41 -16.70
N GLN A 190 4.82 -9.48 -16.06
CA GLN A 190 4.94 -9.91 -14.66
C GLN A 190 4.16 -8.96 -13.74
N ASN A 191 4.30 -7.64 -13.94
CA ASN A 191 3.58 -6.64 -13.17
C ASN A 191 2.05 -6.76 -13.35
N LEU A 192 1.58 -7.01 -14.58
CA LEU A 192 0.16 -7.26 -14.86
C LEU A 192 -0.34 -8.58 -14.25
N ALA A 193 0.48 -9.63 -14.29
CA ALA A 193 0.17 -10.94 -13.72
C ALA A 193 0.09 -10.90 -12.19
N VAL A 194 1.07 -10.27 -11.53
CA VAL A 194 1.10 -10.13 -10.05
C VAL A 194 -0.14 -9.35 -9.56
N LYS A 195 -0.57 -8.33 -10.30
CA LYS A 195 -1.79 -7.56 -10.03
C LYS A 195 -3.08 -8.28 -10.43
N GLY A 196 -2.98 -9.48 -11.03
CA GLY A 196 -4.14 -10.29 -11.44
C GLY A 196 -4.97 -9.67 -12.57
N MET A 197 -4.36 -8.81 -13.39
CA MET A 197 -5.03 -8.08 -14.48
C MET A 197 -5.17 -8.91 -15.76
N LEU A 198 -4.34 -9.95 -15.92
CA LEU A 198 -4.36 -10.87 -17.06
C LEU A 198 -5.32 -12.04 -16.82
N GLU A 199 -5.97 -12.52 -17.88
CA GLU A 199 -6.79 -13.74 -17.84
C GLU A 199 -5.94 -14.94 -17.39
N GLY A 200 -6.50 -15.78 -16.51
CA GLY A 200 -5.80 -16.95 -15.96
C GLY A 200 -4.85 -16.66 -14.79
N PHE A 201 -4.61 -15.39 -14.43
CA PHE A 201 -3.77 -15.04 -13.27
C PHE A 201 -4.62 -14.43 -12.13
N GLU A 202 -4.44 -14.95 -10.92
CA GLU A 202 -4.98 -14.33 -9.70
C GLU A 202 -3.97 -13.38 -9.07
N ALA A 203 -4.47 -12.33 -8.42
CA ALA A 203 -3.61 -11.40 -7.71
C ALA A 203 -2.92 -12.11 -6.54
N GLN A 204 -1.59 -12.02 -6.47
CA GLN A 204 -0.85 -12.64 -5.38
C GLN A 204 -1.11 -11.87 -4.09
N LYS A 205 -1.78 -12.51 -3.12
CA LYS A 205 -1.95 -11.94 -1.77
C LYS A 205 -0.59 -11.97 -1.07
N PRO A 206 -0.08 -10.84 -0.54
CA PRO A 206 1.19 -10.84 0.18
C PRO A 206 1.08 -11.78 1.40
N LYS A 207 2.05 -12.69 1.54
CA LYS A 207 2.12 -13.59 2.71
C LYS A 207 2.31 -12.74 3.96
N LYS A 208 1.30 -12.67 4.82
CA LYS A 208 1.36 -11.90 6.06
C LYS A 208 2.37 -12.57 7.00
N LYS A 209 3.47 -11.88 7.30
CA LYS A 209 4.33 -12.23 8.45
C LYS A 209 3.58 -11.82 9.72
N PHE A 210 3.47 -12.72 10.68
CA PHE A 210 2.90 -12.40 12.00
C PHE A 210 3.85 -11.43 12.72
N SER A 211 3.30 -10.34 13.21
CA SER A 211 4.02 -9.39 14.09
C SER A 211 3.17 -9.19 15.32
N ILE A 212 3.78 -9.15 16.51
CA ILE A 212 3.06 -8.95 17.79
C ILE A 212 2.26 -7.63 17.76
N LEU A 213 2.73 -6.63 17.02
CA LEU A 213 2.01 -5.37 16.79
C LEU A 213 0.66 -5.57 16.07
N GLN A 214 0.44 -6.68 15.34
CA GLN A 214 -0.85 -7.00 14.70
C GLN A 214 -1.93 -7.36 15.73
N LEU A 215 -1.58 -7.80 16.94
CA LEU A 215 -2.56 -8.00 18.02
C LEU A 215 -3.14 -6.66 18.51
N LEU A 216 -2.37 -5.57 18.43
CA LEU A 216 -2.83 -4.22 18.76
C LEU A 216 -3.66 -3.59 17.63
N PHE A 217 -3.52 -4.10 16.40
CA PHE A 217 -4.16 -3.56 15.20
C PHE A 217 -4.74 -4.71 14.36
N PHE A 218 -5.93 -5.16 14.72
CA PHE A 218 -6.64 -6.17 13.94
C PHE A 218 -7.92 -5.61 13.30
N LYS A 219 -8.24 -6.13 12.12
CA LYS A 219 -9.40 -5.74 11.30
C LYS A 219 -10.27 -6.96 11.05
N PHE A 220 -11.56 -6.79 11.23
CA PHE A 220 -12.57 -7.79 10.98
C PHE A 220 -13.49 -7.31 9.84
N ARG A 221 -13.41 -7.96 8.68
CA ARG A 221 -14.28 -7.69 7.53
C ARG A 221 -15.69 -8.21 7.86
N LEU A 222 -16.70 -7.34 7.86
CA LEU A 222 -18.08 -7.75 8.14
C LEU A 222 -18.76 -8.24 6.85
N PHE A 223 -18.91 -7.37 5.85
CA PHE A 223 -19.59 -7.70 4.60
C PHE A 223 -19.15 -6.76 3.45
N ASN A 224 -19.53 -7.11 2.22
CA ASN A 224 -19.38 -6.25 1.06
C ASN A 224 -20.64 -5.36 0.90
N PRO A 225 -20.56 -4.03 1.12
CA PRO A 225 -21.72 -3.14 1.09
C PRO A 225 -22.08 -2.63 -0.32
N ASP A 226 -21.32 -2.99 -1.36
CA ASP A 226 -21.33 -2.29 -2.64
C ASP A 226 -22.71 -2.25 -3.31
N GLU A 227 -23.41 -3.38 -3.31
CA GLU A 227 -24.77 -3.49 -3.85
C GLU A 227 -25.78 -2.68 -3.03
N TRP A 228 -25.72 -2.77 -1.71
CA TRP A 228 -26.62 -2.04 -0.82
C TRP A 228 -26.44 -0.52 -0.99
N LEU A 229 -25.20 -0.07 -1.12
CA LEU A 229 -24.88 1.33 -1.40
C LEU A 229 -25.41 1.76 -2.78
N ASN A 230 -25.24 0.93 -3.83
CA ASN A 230 -25.76 1.21 -5.17
C ASN A 230 -27.29 1.39 -5.18
N ARG A 231 -28.03 0.60 -4.39
CA ARG A 231 -29.49 0.71 -4.30
C ARG A 231 -29.94 1.98 -3.57
N ASN A 232 -29.15 2.46 -2.61
CA ASN A 232 -29.53 3.60 -1.77
C ASN A 232 -28.92 4.94 -2.19
N ILE A 233 -27.88 4.96 -3.04
CA ILE A 233 -27.19 6.21 -3.42
C ILE A 233 -28.15 7.23 -4.05
N ASN A 234 -29.11 6.79 -4.86
CA ASN A 234 -30.06 7.69 -5.53
C ASN A 234 -30.95 8.45 -4.54
N LYS A 235 -31.28 7.86 -3.38
CA LYS A 235 -32.07 8.51 -2.33
C LYS A 235 -31.29 9.61 -1.62
N ILE A 236 -29.97 9.52 -1.61
CA ILE A 236 -29.06 10.39 -0.85
C ILE A 236 -28.41 11.44 -1.78
N ARG A 237 -28.67 11.40 -3.10
CA ARG A 237 -28.10 12.34 -4.08
C ARG A 237 -28.41 13.81 -3.76
N PHE A 238 -29.51 14.11 -3.08
CA PHE A 238 -29.84 15.47 -2.67
C PHE A 238 -28.76 16.11 -1.77
N LEU A 239 -28.01 15.30 -0.99
CA LEU A 239 -26.91 15.78 -0.15
C LEU A 239 -25.75 16.40 -0.96
N PHE A 240 -25.63 16.06 -2.25
CA PHE A 240 -24.56 16.55 -3.12
C PHE A 240 -24.99 17.76 -3.97
N THR A 241 -26.16 18.35 -3.68
CA THR A 241 -26.67 19.53 -4.39
C THR A 241 -26.13 20.83 -3.77
N THR A 242 -26.05 21.89 -4.59
CA THR A 242 -25.62 23.22 -4.12
C THR A 242 -26.54 23.77 -3.03
N GLU A 243 -27.85 23.55 -3.16
CA GLU A 243 -28.84 24.00 -2.16
C GLU A 243 -28.61 23.34 -0.80
N PHE A 244 -28.36 22.03 -0.80
CA PHE A 244 -28.03 21.33 0.44
C PHE A 244 -26.71 21.83 1.03
N CYS A 245 -25.71 22.14 0.20
CA CYS A 245 -24.45 22.70 0.67
C CYS A 245 -24.65 24.07 1.35
N LEU A 246 -25.48 24.96 0.78
CA LEU A 246 -25.83 26.24 1.40
C LEU A 246 -26.58 26.03 2.73
N LEU A 247 -27.55 25.11 2.75
CA LEU A 247 -28.28 24.76 3.97
C LEU A 247 -27.35 24.22 5.06
N LEU A 248 -26.40 23.36 4.68
CA LEU A 248 -25.38 22.84 5.58
C LEU A 248 -24.51 23.97 6.13
N CYS A 249 -24.03 24.89 5.28
CA CYS A 249 -23.24 26.05 5.73
C CYS A 249 -24.02 26.93 6.71
N MET A 250 -25.30 27.22 6.44
CA MET A 250 -26.16 27.97 7.37
C MET A 250 -26.33 27.23 8.70
N PHE A 251 -26.57 25.92 8.65
CA PHE A 251 -26.69 25.08 9.84
C PHE A 251 -25.41 25.11 10.69
N LEU A 252 -24.23 24.97 10.05
CA LEU A 252 -22.94 25.03 10.75
C LEU A 252 -22.64 26.42 11.34
N GLY A 253 -23.01 27.49 10.63
CA GLY A 253 -22.93 28.85 11.15
C GLY A 253 -23.79 29.03 12.41
N PHE A 254 -25.03 28.54 12.35
CA PHE A 254 -25.96 28.60 13.49
C PHE A 254 -25.47 27.80 14.71
N THR A 255 -25.01 26.56 14.51
CA THR A 255 -24.48 25.74 15.62
C THR A 255 -23.23 26.36 16.24
N THR A 256 -22.39 27.02 15.45
CA THR A 256 -21.22 27.76 15.95
C THR A 256 -21.63 28.90 16.87
N VAL A 257 -22.66 29.68 16.50
CA VAL A 257 -23.21 30.75 17.35
C VAL A 257 -23.73 30.19 18.69
N ILE A 258 -24.45 29.07 18.66
CA ILE A 258 -24.92 28.39 19.88
C ILE A 258 -23.74 27.94 20.75
N ALA A 259 -22.74 27.31 20.15
CA ALA A 259 -21.58 26.78 20.85
C ALA A 259 -20.84 27.87 21.61
N VAL A 260 -20.58 29.01 20.94
CA VAL A 260 -19.91 30.17 21.54
C VAL A 260 -20.79 30.79 22.64
N SER A 261 -22.09 30.95 22.39
CA SER A 261 -23.03 31.51 23.37
C SER A 261 -23.17 30.67 24.64
N LYS A 262 -23.00 29.34 24.54
CA LYS A 262 -23.18 28.39 25.66
C LYS A 262 -21.88 27.75 26.14
N GLN A 263 -20.72 28.26 25.73
CA GLN A 263 -19.41 27.66 26.00
C GLN A 263 -19.17 27.35 27.49
N GLU A 264 -19.55 28.28 28.38
CA GLU A 264 -19.39 28.10 29.83
C GLU A 264 -20.27 26.97 30.37
N LYS A 265 -21.52 26.89 29.90
CA LYS A 265 -22.46 25.83 30.30
C LYS A 265 -22.00 24.45 29.84
N ILE A 266 -21.48 24.36 28.61
CA ILE A 266 -20.92 23.13 28.05
C ILE A 266 -19.73 22.67 28.91
N TYR A 267 -18.80 23.57 29.21
CA TYR A 267 -17.61 23.27 30.00
C TYR A 267 -17.97 22.83 31.43
N ASN A 268 -18.82 23.60 32.12
CA ASN A 268 -19.20 23.32 33.50
C ASN A 268 -19.95 21.98 33.63
N PHE A 269 -20.89 21.70 32.71
CA PHE A 269 -21.61 20.43 32.73
C PHE A 269 -20.68 19.25 32.45
N GLY A 270 -19.71 19.40 31.56
CA GLY A 270 -18.67 18.38 31.32
C GLY A 270 -17.87 18.04 32.57
N GLN A 271 -17.44 19.05 33.31
CA GLN A 271 -16.70 18.87 34.56
C GLN A 271 -17.53 18.16 35.62
N GLU A 272 -18.78 18.60 35.82
CA GLU A 272 -19.72 17.98 36.77
C GLU A 272 -19.97 16.51 36.44
N LEU A 273 -20.21 16.22 35.15
CA LEU A 273 -20.50 14.87 34.67
C LEU A 273 -19.29 13.93 34.84
N TRP A 274 -18.08 14.43 34.57
CA TRP A 274 -16.84 13.68 34.78
C TRP A 274 -16.59 13.41 36.27
N SER A 275 -16.75 14.42 37.14
CA SER A 275 -16.50 14.24 38.57
C SER A 275 -17.52 13.33 39.27
N SER A 276 -18.77 13.32 38.80
CA SER A 276 -19.86 12.61 39.49
C SER A 276 -20.12 11.20 38.94
N GLN A 277 -19.96 10.99 37.63
CA GLN A 277 -20.48 9.80 36.93
C GLN A 277 -19.50 9.22 35.89
N ALA A 278 -18.21 9.57 35.93
CA ALA A 278 -17.26 9.13 34.90
C ALA A 278 -17.30 7.62 34.59
N SER A 279 -17.31 6.76 35.61
CA SER A 279 -17.22 5.31 35.41
C SER A 279 -18.46 4.71 34.74
N SER A 280 -19.67 5.15 35.10
CA SER A 280 -20.91 4.65 34.51
C SER A 280 -21.13 5.12 33.07
N LEU A 281 -20.48 6.21 32.67
CA LEU A 281 -20.64 6.82 31.35
C LEU A 281 -19.67 6.30 30.29
N ILE A 282 -18.67 5.49 30.66
CA ILE A 282 -17.69 4.92 29.71
C ILE A 282 -18.39 4.07 28.64
N LEU A 283 -19.23 3.12 29.05
CA LEU A 283 -19.92 2.23 28.12
C LEU A 283 -20.83 2.98 27.13
N PRO A 284 -21.76 3.86 27.57
CA PRO A 284 -22.58 4.61 26.63
C PRO A 284 -21.75 5.56 25.75
N PHE A 285 -20.65 6.13 26.26
CA PHE A 285 -19.73 6.93 25.45
C PHE A 285 -19.12 6.11 24.32
N VAL A 286 -18.59 4.92 24.61
CA VAL A 286 -18.00 4.02 23.60
C VAL A 286 -19.04 3.59 22.56
N LEU A 287 -20.29 3.33 22.95
CA LEU A 287 -21.36 2.99 22.01
C LEU A 287 -21.72 4.18 21.09
N LEU A 288 -21.82 5.40 21.63
CA LEU A 288 -22.07 6.60 20.83
C LEU A 288 -20.89 6.92 19.91
N MET A 289 -19.67 6.76 20.40
CA MET A 289 -18.44 6.83 19.59
C MET A 289 -18.51 5.87 18.40
N MET A 290 -18.86 4.60 18.63
CA MET A 290 -19.01 3.61 17.55
C MET A 290 -20.10 3.98 16.55
N LEU A 291 -21.22 4.55 17.01
CA LEU A 291 -22.26 5.08 16.13
C LEU A 291 -21.72 6.22 15.25
N VAL A 292 -21.02 7.19 15.84
CA VAL A 292 -20.42 8.32 15.11
C VAL A 292 -19.43 7.82 14.06
N VAL A 293 -18.50 6.92 14.45
CA VAL A 293 -17.50 6.37 13.53
C VAL A 293 -18.18 5.57 12.41
N SER A 294 -19.24 4.81 12.70
CA SER A 294 -19.99 4.08 11.67
C SER A 294 -20.64 5.02 10.65
N ILE A 295 -21.23 6.13 11.10
CA ILE A 295 -21.83 7.13 10.20
C ILE A 295 -20.74 7.87 9.39
N HIS A 296 -19.61 8.18 10.02
CA HIS A 296 -18.43 8.75 9.37
C HIS A 296 -17.95 7.86 8.20
N GLU A 297 -17.80 6.57 8.46
CA GLU A 297 -17.39 5.56 7.49
C GLU A 297 -18.40 5.41 6.35
N LEU A 298 -19.71 5.44 6.66
CA LEU A 298 -20.76 5.50 5.66
C LEU A 298 -20.70 6.78 4.81
N GLY A 299 -20.31 7.92 5.40
CA GLY A 299 -20.11 9.18 4.68
C GLY A 299 -19.07 9.05 3.57
N HIS A 300 -17.93 8.42 3.86
CA HIS A 300 -16.92 8.07 2.87
C HIS A 300 -17.48 7.15 1.78
N ALA A 301 -18.17 6.07 2.19
CA ALA A 301 -18.75 5.08 1.29
C ALA A 301 -19.75 5.71 0.30
N PHE A 302 -20.72 6.48 0.80
CA PHE A 302 -21.74 7.12 -0.04
C PHE A 302 -21.14 8.17 -0.98
N THR A 303 -20.15 8.94 -0.52
CA THR A 303 -19.50 9.94 -1.37
C THR A 303 -18.67 9.30 -2.48
N LEU A 304 -17.98 8.20 -2.18
CA LEU A 304 -17.27 7.43 -3.21
C LEU A 304 -18.25 6.87 -4.25
N LYS A 305 -19.40 6.36 -3.80
CA LYS A 305 -20.45 5.82 -4.67
C LYS A 305 -21.15 6.89 -5.49
N HIS A 306 -21.29 8.11 -4.97
CA HIS A 306 -21.77 9.26 -5.74
C HIS A 306 -20.87 9.51 -6.98
N TYR A 307 -19.55 9.38 -6.81
CA TYR A 307 -18.58 9.48 -7.90
C TYR A 307 -18.37 8.18 -8.69
N LYS A 308 -19.27 7.21 -8.56
CA LYS A 308 -19.23 5.90 -9.26
C LYS A 308 -18.03 5.03 -8.88
N GLY A 309 -17.42 5.28 -7.72
CA GLY A 309 -16.43 4.39 -7.14
C GLY A 309 -17.05 3.14 -6.52
N VAL A 310 -16.20 2.22 -6.10
CA VAL A 310 -16.55 0.89 -5.55
C VAL A 310 -16.08 0.80 -4.11
N VAL A 311 -16.90 0.22 -3.24
CA VAL A 311 -16.57 -0.02 -1.84
C VAL A 311 -16.46 -1.53 -1.63
N LEU A 312 -15.23 -2.01 -1.41
CA LEU A 312 -14.95 -3.46 -1.34
C LEU A 312 -15.50 -4.12 -0.07
N ASP A 313 -15.32 -3.45 1.05
CA ASP A 313 -15.68 -3.97 2.34
C ASP A 313 -15.85 -2.88 3.40
N ILE A 314 -16.78 -3.14 4.31
CA ILE A 314 -16.92 -2.43 5.57
C ILE A 314 -16.70 -3.43 6.69
N GLY A 315 -16.09 -2.98 7.77
CA GLY A 315 -15.79 -3.83 8.90
C GLY A 315 -15.58 -3.08 10.20
N LEU A 316 -15.16 -3.84 11.20
CA LEU A 316 -14.71 -3.33 12.49
C LEU A 316 -13.19 -3.38 12.55
N MET A 317 -12.58 -2.39 13.18
CA MET A 317 -11.16 -2.40 13.49
C MET A 317 -10.95 -2.08 14.96
N PHE A 318 -9.90 -2.67 15.54
CA PHE A 318 -9.52 -2.41 16.91
C PHE A 318 -8.12 -1.82 16.93
N ILE A 319 -7.98 -0.68 17.59
CA ILE A 319 -6.71 0.01 17.81
C ILE A 319 -6.46 0.02 19.31
N CYS A 320 -5.50 -0.78 19.79
CA CYS A 320 -5.21 -0.90 21.22
C CYS A 320 -6.47 -1.20 22.06
N LEU A 321 -7.30 -2.15 21.62
CA LEU A 321 -8.61 -2.52 22.20
C LEU A 321 -9.73 -1.49 22.07
N LEU A 322 -9.47 -0.29 21.54
CA LEU A 322 -10.54 0.66 21.21
C LEU A 322 -11.26 0.19 19.95
N PRO A 323 -12.58 -0.05 20.00
CA PRO A 323 -13.34 -0.43 18.83
C PRO A 323 -13.48 0.78 17.89
N GLY A 324 -13.46 0.52 16.59
CA GLY A 324 -13.72 1.44 15.52
C GLY A 324 -14.39 0.72 14.34
N ALA A 325 -14.92 1.48 13.40
CA ALA A 325 -15.37 0.95 12.11
C ALA A 325 -14.34 1.31 11.03
N TYR A 326 -14.35 0.60 9.91
CA TYR A 326 -13.56 0.95 8.73
C TYR A 326 -14.36 0.72 7.45
N THR A 327 -14.13 1.56 6.45
CA THR A 327 -14.59 1.38 5.07
C THR A 327 -13.39 1.34 4.14
N ASN A 328 -13.37 0.37 3.24
CA ASN A 328 -12.35 0.32 2.21
C ASN A 328 -12.71 1.24 1.03
N THR A 329 -12.20 2.46 1.10
CA THR A 329 -12.32 3.50 0.07
C THR A 329 -11.07 3.61 -0.81
N THR A 330 -10.28 2.54 -0.92
CA THR A 330 -9.06 2.49 -1.76
C THR A 330 -9.35 2.87 -3.22
N ASP A 331 -10.57 2.66 -3.68
CA ASP A 331 -10.99 3.05 -5.02
C ASP A 331 -11.02 4.57 -5.27
N ALA A 332 -11.02 5.38 -4.21
CA ALA A 332 -10.98 6.84 -4.31
C ALA A 332 -9.71 7.34 -5.04
N TYR A 333 -8.59 6.62 -4.95
CA TYR A 333 -7.37 6.95 -5.70
C TYR A 333 -7.57 6.85 -7.22
N GLY A 334 -8.54 6.07 -7.69
CA GLY A 334 -8.90 5.97 -9.10
C GLY A 334 -9.68 7.16 -9.65
N LEU A 335 -10.17 8.06 -8.79
CA LEU A 335 -10.91 9.25 -9.23
C LEU A 335 -9.94 10.25 -9.87
N VAL A 336 -10.24 10.64 -11.12
CA VAL A 336 -9.41 11.54 -11.94
C VAL A 336 -9.34 12.95 -11.36
N LYS A 337 -10.48 13.48 -10.89
CA LYS A 337 -10.53 14.85 -10.39
C LYS A 337 -10.10 14.91 -8.92
N ARG A 338 -9.06 15.70 -8.63
CA ARG A 338 -8.57 15.99 -7.27
C ARG A 338 -9.69 16.39 -6.30
N ARG A 339 -10.60 17.28 -6.73
CA ARG A 339 -11.76 17.72 -5.92
C ARG A 339 -12.65 16.55 -5.49
N GLN A 340 -12.86 15.54 -6.35
CA GLN A 340 -13.68 14.37 -6.00
C GLN A 340 -12.99 13.54 -4.92
N ARG A 341 -11.68 13.32 -5.03
CA ARG A 341 -10.88 12.64 -4.00
C ARG A 341 -10.95 13.40 -2.67
N THR A 342 -10.77 14.72 -2.71
CA THR A 342 -10.90 15.58 -1.52
C THR A 342 -12.27 15.45 -0.88
N PHE A 343 -13.36 15.50 -1.65
CA PHE A 343 -14.70 15.33 -1.10
C PHE A 343 -14.92 13.95 -0.48
N VAL A 344 -14.40 12.88 -1.10
CA VAL A 344 -14.47 11.53 -0.51
C VAL A 344 -13.75 11.52 0.84
N MET A 345 -12.54 12.07 0.94
CA MET A 345 -11.78 12.12 2.20
C MET A 345 -12.36 13.11 3.24
N ALA A 346 -13.09 14.14 2.80
CA ALA A 346 -13.73 15.09 3.71
C ALA A 346 -15.09 14.60 4.24
N ALA A 347 -15.74 13.65 3.54
CA ALA A 347 -17.12 13.28 3.83
C ALA A 347 -17.34 12.77 5.25
N GLY A 348 -16.48 11.90 5.77
CA GLY A 348 -16.59 11.39 7.14
C GLY A 348 -16.43 12.50 8.19
N VAL A 349 -15.49 13.44 7.96
CA VAL A 349 -15.29 14.62 8.83
C VAL A 349 -16.53 15.50 8.81
N ILE A 350 -17.11 15.77 7.63
CA ILE A 350 -18.35 16.55 7.50
C ILE A 350 -19.48 15.87 8.28
N CYS A 351 -19.64 14.54 8.18
CA CYS A 351 -20.61 13.79 8.96
C CYS A 351 -20.42 13.97 10.48
N GLN A 352 -19.19 13.93 10.98
CA GLN A 352 -18.89 14.15 12.41
C GLN A 352 -19.30 15.56 12.85
N VAL A 353 -18.97 16.59 12.07
CA VAL A 353 -19.33 17.98 12.38
C VAL A 353 -20.86 18.16 12.37
N VAL A 354 -21.56 17.54 11.42
CA VAL A 354 -23.03 17.56 11.38
C VAL A 354 -23.63 16.89 12.62
N ILE A 355 -23.14 15.70 13.00
CA ILE A 355 -23.61 14.99 14.20
C ILE A 355 -23.36 15.84 15.45
N TRP A 356 -22.17 16.44 15.57
CA TRP A 356 -21.84 17.35 16.67
C TRP A 356 -22.83 18.53 16.74
N GLY A 357 -23.11 19.17 15.61
CA GLY A 357 -24.06 20.28 15.53
C GLY A 357 -25.49 19.87 15.90
N ILE A 358 -25.95 18.71 15.43
CA ILE A 358 -27.27 18.18 15.78
C ILE A 358 -27.34 17.89 17.28
N ALA A 359 -26.32 17.22 17.83
CA ALA A 359 -26.24 16.90 19.25
C ALA A 359 -26.23 18.17 20.12
N LEU A 360 -25.49 19.21 19.72
CA LEU A 360 -25.47 20.51 20.40
C LEU A 360 -26.85 21.19 20.38
N CYS A 361 -27.55 21.17 19.25
CA CYS A 361 -28.90 21.72 19.13
C CYS A 361 -29.89 20.97 20.03
N LEU A 362 -29.87 19.63 19.99
CA LEU A 362 -30.74 18.80 20.81
C LEU A 362 -30.46 19.00 22.30
N TRP A 363 -29.19 19.03 22.70
CA TRP A 363 -28.78 19.35 24.07
C TRP A 363 -29.28 20.73 24.50
N SER A 364 -29.17 21.71 23.60
CA SER A 364 -29.54 23.10 23.85
C SER A 364 -31.03 23.34 24.12
N ILE A 365 -31.91 22.51 23.56
CA ILE A 365 -33.36 22.58 23.76
C ILE A 365 -33.86 21.59 24.82
N SER A 366 -32.99 20.69 25.27
CA SER A 366 -33.33 19.66 26.26
C SER A 366 -33.37 20.24 27.67
N THR A 367 -34.23 19.66 28.51
CA THR A 367 -34.32 20.01 29.93
C THR A 367 -33.17 19.38 30.73
N PRO A 368 -32.42 20.17 31.52
CA PRO A 368 -31.37 19.65 32.40
C PRO A 368 -31.92 18.59 33.37
N GLY A 369 -31.11 17.58 33.66
CA GLY A 369 -31.46 16.47 34.57
C GLY A 369 -32.17 15.28 33.92
N ASN A 370 -32.58 15.38 32.65
CA ASN A 370 -33.12 14.25 31.88
C ASN A 370 -31.99 13.39 31.26
N TRP A 371 -32.19 12.08 31.13
CA TRP A 371 -31.27 11.18 30.43
C TRP A 371 -30.98 11.64 29.01
N PHE A 372 -31.96 12.23 28.32
CA PHE A 372 -31.80 12.73 26.95
C PHE A 372 -30.83 13.92 26.88
N TYR A 373 -30.81 14.78 27.90
CA TYR A 373 -29.83 15.86 28.04
C TYR A 373 -28.42 15.29 28.19
N THR A 374 -28.23 14.29 29.04
CA THR A 374 -26.92 13.64 29.20
C THR A 374 -26.50 12.88 27.93
N ALA A 375 -27.41 12.17 27.27
CA ALA A 375 -27.12 11.39 26.07
C ALA A 375 -26.72 12.27 24.87
N THR A 376 -27.43 13.38 24.66
CA THR A 376 -27.10 14.35 23.60
C THR A 376 -25.79 15.07 23.87
N TYR A 377 -25.50 15.40 25.14
CA TYR A 377 -24.18 15.88 25.52
C TYR A 377 -23.07 14.87 25.23
N LEU A 378 -23.29 13.60 25.60
CA LEU A 378 -22.31 12.54 25.40
C LEU A 378 -22.06 12.27 23.91
N LEU A 379 -23.10 12.34 23.07
CA LEU A 379 -22.99 12.26 21.62
C LEU A 379 -22.20 13.44 21.04
N MET A 380 -22.43 14.66 21.54
CA MET A 380 -21.66 15.84 21.16
C MET A 380 -20.18 15.66 21.50
N VAL A 381 -19.85 15.22 22.71
CA VAL A 381 -18.45 14.96 23.12
C VAL A 381 -17.83 13.83 22.30
N ALA A 382 -18.57 12.75 22.01
CA ALA A 382 -18.09 11.65 21.18
C ALA A 382 -17.79 12.11 19.74
N ALA A 383 -18.68 12.92 19.15
CA ALA A 383 -18.46 13.50 17.83
C ALA A 383 -17.26 14.45 17.81
N GLN A 384 -17.09 15.28 18.84
CA GLN A 384 -15.94 16.18 18.98
C GLN A 384 -14.62 15.40 19.15
N PHE A 385 -14.62 14.36 19.97
CA PHE A 385 -13.44 13.55 20.23
C PHE A 385 -13.01 12.75 18.99
N THR A 386 -13.95 12.07 18.31
CA THR A 386 -13.66 11.40 17.03
C THR A 386 -13.20 12.37 15.94
N LEU A 387 -13.79 13.56 15.86
CA LEU A 387 -13.39 14.61 14.92
C LEU A 387 -11.95 15.06 15.18
N ALA A 388 -11.58 15.31 16.44
CA ALA A 388 -10.23 15.73 16.81
C ALA A 388 -9.18 14.66 16.46
N LEU A 389 -9.50 13.38 16.64
CA LEU A 389 -8.62 12.28 16.26
C LEU A 389 -8.48 12.18 14.73
N ASN A 390 -9.59 12.21 13.99
CA ASN A 390 -9.56 11.99 12.54
C ASN A 390 -9.03 13.19 11.75
N LEU A 391 -9.33 14.41 12.17
CA LEU A 391 -8.91 15.63 11.48
C LEU A 391 -7.42 15.95 11.64
N ASN A 392 -6.69 15.20 12.48
CA ASN A 392 -5.26 15.36 12.65
C ASN A 392 -4.50 15.06 11.34
N PRO A 393 -3.85 16.07 10.71
CA PRO A 393 -3.21 15.90 9.42
C PRO A 393 -1.86 15.17 9.49
N LEU A 394 -1.32 14.93 10.69
CA LEU A 394 0.05 14.43 10.89
C LEU A 394 0.08 12.93 11.17
N ASN A 395 -1.02 12.39 11.68
CA ASN A 395 -1.27 10.97 11.83
C ASN A 395 -2.02 10.44 10.60
N LYS A 396 -1.85 9.15 10.28
CA LYS A 396 -2.48 8.51 9.10
C LYS A 396 -4.00 8.25 9.29
N PHE A 397 -4.72 9.27 9.71
CA PHE A 397 -6.17 9.35 9.75
C PHE A 397 -6.68 10.20 8.57
N ASP A 398 -7.97 10.53 8.52
CA ASP A 398 -8.57 11.20 7.37
C ASP A 398 -8.02 12.59 7.12
N GLY A 399 -7.57 13.32 8.16
CA GLY A 399 -6.91 14.61 8.01
C GLY A 399 -5.65 14.49 7.15
N TYR A 400 -4.86 13.43 7.33
CA TYR A 400 -3.69 13.17 6.49
C TYR A 400 -4.09 12.87 5.05
N TYR A 401 -5.04 11.96 4.83
CA TYR A 401 -5.50 11.63 3.48
C TYR A 401 -6.24 12.78 2.80
N LEU A 402 -6.86 13.67 3.58
CA LEU A 402 -7.47 14.90 3.10
C LEU A 402 -6.40 15.86 2.61
N VAL A 403 -5.31 16.07 3.37
CA VAL A 403 -4.16 16.86 2.90
C VAL A 403 -3.50 16.20 1.69
N GLU A 404 -3.35 14.88 1.66
CA GLU A 404 -2.84 14.12 0.52
C GLU A 404 -3.69 14.35 -0.74
N ALA A 405 -5.00 14.21 -0.63
CA ALA A 405 -5.93 14.48 -1.73
C ALA A 405 -5.95 15.97 -2.11
N MET A 406 -5.88 16.87 -1.13
CA MET A 406 -5.88 18.31 -1.33
C MET A 406 -4.59 18.82 -1.94
N THR A 407 -3.44 18.18 -1.76
CA THR A 407 -2.12 18.53 -2.32
C THR A 407 -1.82 17.75 -3.60
N GLY A 408 -2.45 16.59 -3.80
CA GLY A 408 -2.21 15.69 -4.93
C GLY A 408 -0.93 14.86 -4.81
N ILE A 409 -0.20 14.99 -3.69
CA ILE A 409 1.09 14.33 -3.47
C ILE A 409 0.83 12.99 -2.78
N ASN A 410 0.75 11.91 -3.55
CA ASN A 410 0.54 10.57 -2.97
C ASN A 410 1.69 10.20 -2.02
N HIS A 411 1.37 9.51 -0.91
CA HIS A 411 2.32 9.11 0.13
C HIS A 411 3.13 10.29 0.73
N LEU A 412 2.47 11.43 0.94
CA LEU A 412 3.05 12.68 1.45
C LEU A 412 4.00 12.50 2.64
N ARG A 413 3.62 11.69 3.65
CA ARG A 413 4.48 11.46 4.82
C ARG A 413 5.77 10.72 4.45
N GLN A 414 5.70 9.68 3.63
CA GLN A 414 6.89 8.93 3.25
C GLN A 414 7.83 9.76 2.39
N ARG A 415 7.28 10.49 1.41
CA ARG A 415 8.06 11.37 0.51
C ARG A 415 8.71 12.52 1.25
N SER A 416 8.03 13.13 2.23
CA SER A 416 8.60 14.24 3.02
C SER A 416 9.77 13.78 3.88
N PHE A 417 9.68 12.63 4.56
CA PHE A 417 10.83 12.08 5.29
C PHE A 417 11.96 11.63 4.35
N ALA A 418 11.63 11.05 3.19
CA ALA A 418 12.63 10.67 2.18
C ALA A 418 13.37 11.90 1.64
N TYR A 419 12.67 13.01 1.40
CA TYR A 419 13.26 14.28 0.99
C TYR A 419 14.30 14.79 2.01
N TYR A 420 13.99 14.76 3.31
CA TYR A 420 14.96 15.11 4.35
C TYR A 420 16.13 14.13 4.44
N ALA A 421 15.89 12.83 4.22
CA ALA A 421 16.95 11.84 4.17
C ALA A 421 17.91 12.07 2.98
N GLN A 422 17.38 12.45 1.82
CA GLN A 422 18.18 12.83 0.63
C GLN A 422 18.98 14.10 0.88
N LEU A 423 18.36 15.11 1.50
CA LEU A 423 19.03 16.36 1.87
C LEU A 423 20.20 16.10 2.82
N TRP A 424 20.02 15.22 3.80
CA TRP A 424 21.09 14.79 4.72
C TRP A 424 22.22 14.06 3.98
N ARG A 425 21.89 13.24 2.98
CA ARG A 425 22.87 12.51 2.14
C ARG A 425 23.48 13.36 1.03
N ARG A 426 23.02 14.62 0.84
CA ARG A 426 23.39 15.52 -0.26
C ARG A 426 23.08 14.93 -1.65
N GLU A 427 22.02 14.12 -1.74
CA GLU A 427 21.54 13.58 -3.00
C GLU A 427 20.55 14.56 -3.66
N PRO A 428 20.54 14.68 -5.01
CA PRO A 428 19.56 15.52 -5.69
C PRO A 428 18.14 14.97 -5.51
N SER A 429 17.19 15.85 -5.17
CA SER A 429 15.78 15.46 -5.04
C SER A 429 15.18 15.12 -6.39
N LEU A 430 14.54 13.96 -6.49
CA LEU A 430 13.77 13.54 -7.68
C LEU A 430 12.35 14.14 -7.72
N GLU A 431 12.02 14.98 -6.73
CA GLU A 431 10.68 15.54 -6.54
C GLU A 431 10.45 16.78 -7.40
N ARG A 432 9.19 17.02 -7.78
CA ARG A 432 8.79 18.22 -8.52
C ARG A 432 9.06 19.47 -7.68
N THR A 433 9.59 20.53 -8.28
CA THR A 433 9.92 21.78 -7.60
C THR A 433 8.72 22.39 -6.85
N GLU A 434 7.52 22.23 -7.40
CA GLU A 434 6.25 22.69 -6.80
C GLU A 434 5.89 21.92 -5.51
N ASP A 435 6.27 20.64 -5.41
CA ASP A 435 5.95 19.77 -4.28
C ASP A 435 6.92 19.97 -3.10
N ILE A 436 8.14 20.42 -3.38
CA ILE A 436 9.24 20.54 -2.38
C ILE A 436 8.83 21.41 -1.19
N GLY A 437 8.16 22.55 -1.42
CA GLY A 437 7.75 23.44 -0.33
C GLY A 437 6.80 22.76 0.65
N ILE A 438 5.84 21.98 0.14
CA ILE A 438 4.87 21.24 0.95
C ILE A 438 5.58 20.12 1.72
N LEU A 439 6.46 19.37 1.04
CA LEU A 439 7.23 18.27 1.64
C LEU A 439 8.15 18.78 2.76
N ALA A 440 8.79 19.93 2.54
CA ALA A 440 9.69 20.57 3.50
C ALA A 440 8.96 21.03 4.77
N VAL A 441 7.73 21.53 4.67
CA VAL A 441 6.96 21.95 5.85
C VAL A 441 6.35 20.76 6.59
N TYR A 442 5.90 19.74 5.85
CA TYR A 442 5.12 18.65 6.43
C TYR A 442 5.91 17.76 7.41
N ALA A 443 7.16 17.39 7.06
CA ALA A 443 7.96 16.50 7.93
C ALA A 443 8.32 17.14 9.29
N PRO A 444 8.82 18.38 9.37
CA PRO A 444 9.03 19.09 10.63
C PRO A 444 7.74 19.24 11.45
N ALA A 445 6.61 19.57 10.81
CA ALA A 445 5.33 19.65 11.51
C ALA A 445 4.95 18.31 12.14
N CYS A 446 5.13 17.20 11.41
CA CYS A 446 4.89 15.85 11.92
C CYS A 446 5.78 15.52 13.13
N LEU A 447 7.07 15.86 13.06
CA LEU A 447 8.01 15.66 14.17
C LEU A 447 7.62 16.49 15.39
N LEU A 448 7.35 17.79 15.21
CA LEU A 448 6.93 18.68 16.29
C LEU A 448 5.67 18.15 16.99
N TYR A 449 4.67 17.72 16.22
CA TYR A 449 3.46 17.14 16.79
C TYR A 449 3.71 15.83 17.55
N ILE A 450 4.51 14.92 17.00
CA ILE A 450 4.86 13.67 17.69
C ILE A 450 5.61 13.98 18.98
N THR A 451 6.56 14.92 18.97
CA THR A 451 7.28 15.33 20.18
C THR A 451 6.34 15.96 21.20
N TRP A 452 5.44 16.84 20.77
CA TRP A 452 4.43 17.43 21.65
C TRP A 452 3.52 16.36 22.27
N LEU A 453 3.05 15.39 21.49
CA LEU A 453 2.22 14.29 21.97
C LEU A 453 2.98 13.43 22.99
N LEU A 454 4.22 13.04 22.68
CA LEU A 454 5.05 12.23 23.57
C LEU A 454 5.37 12.96 24.87
N VAL A 455 5.66 14.26 24.82
CA VAL A 455 5.91 15.09 26.00
C VAL A 455 4.65 15.17 26.87
N ASN A 456 3.48 15.43 26.29
CA ASN A 456 2.22 15.47 27.04
C ASN A 456 1.86 14.09 27.61
N LEU A 457 2.04 13.02 26.84
CA LEU A 457 1.83 11.64 27.32
C LEU A 457 2.77 11.31 28.47
N PHE A 458 4.05 11.67 28.37
CA PHE A 458 5.03 11.50 29.44
C PHE A 458 4.60 12.27 30.69
N PHE A 459 4.22 13.54 30.57
CA PHE A 459 3.72 14.32 31.70
C PHE A 459 2.46 13.71 32.32
N TRP A 460 1.53 13.21 31.51
CA TRP A 460 0.31 12.56 31.98
C TRP A 460 0.61 11.27 32.74
N ILE A 461 1.45 10.40 32.19
CA ILE A 461 1.91 9.17 32.86
C ILE A 461 2.64 9.51 34.15
N TRP A 462 3.53 10.51 34.12
CA TRP A 462 4.26 10.98 35.30
C TRP A 462 3.34 11.43 36.43
N HIS A 463 2.23 12.13 36.12
CA HIS A 463 1.24 12.55 37.11
C HIS A 463 0.30 11.43 37.57
N LEU A 464 0.12 10.38 36.76
CA LEU A 464 -0.64 9.19 37.14
C LEU A 464 0.15 8.24 38.05
N TYR A 465 1.47 8.31 38.02
CA TYR A 465 2.30 7.66 39.04
C TYR A 465 2.25 8.51 40.31
N PRO A 466 1.57 8.06 41.40
CA PRO A 466 1.78 8.68 42.68
C PRO A 466 3.28 8.59 43.01
N PRO A 467 3.91 9.66 43.53
CA PRO A 467 5.28 9.55 43.98
C PRO A 467 5.29 8.57 45.16
N TYR A 468 5.74 7.34 44.91
CA TYR A 468 6.04 6.38 45.94
C TYR A 468 7.31 6.87 46.65
N PHE A 469 7.17 7.85 47.54
CA PHE A 469 8.17 8.12 48.56
C PHE A 469 7.84 7.23 49.76
N PRO A 470 8.49 6.06 49.92
CA PRO A 470 8.51 5.40 51.21
C PRO A 470 9.20 6.37 52.19
N GLY A 471 8.56 6.59 53.33
CA GLY A 471 8.86 7.71 54.23
C GLY A 471 10.33 7.89 54.63
N LYS A 472 10.65 9.15 54.91
CA LYS A 472 11.65 9.55 55.90
C LYS A 472 11.07 10.65 56.76
#